data_AF-A0A1F6PQX4-F1
#
_entry.id   AF-A0A1F6PQX4-F1
#
_cell.length_a   1.000
_cell.length_b   1.000
_cell.length_c   1.000
_cell.angle_alpha   90.00
_cell.angle_beta   90.00
_cell.angle_gamma   90.00
#
_symmetry.space_group_name_H-M   'P 1'
#
loop_
_entity.id
_entity.type
_entity.pdbx_description
1 polymer ?
#
loop_
_entity_poly.entity_id
_entity_poly.type
_entity_poly.pdbx_seq_one_letter_code
_entity_poly.pdbx_strand_id
1 'polypeptide(L)'
;MTTVEIEIQNLRNKYQEHIVIKPLINYCEENKISFEFLKETVPAPNGIKSFNKTSTYYMKIGENLLKQKEDQCRWNDLYKLITCAYDYLEIDQPLNLLNASRSFNKPRFNTN
;
A
#
# COMPACT_ATOMS: atom_id res chain seq x y z
N MET A 1 -3.63 -18.28 26.52
CA MET A 1 -2.94 -17.33 25.63
C MET A 1 -3.50 -17.52 24.24
N THR A 2 -4.29 -16.57 23.75
CA THR A 2 -4.81 -16.60 22.38
C THR A 2 -3.69 -16.17 21.44
N THR A 3 -3.25 -17.07 20.57
CA THR A 3 -2.28 -16.78 19.51
C THR A 3 -2.86 -15.69 18.62
N VAL A 4 -2.17 -14.55 18.51
CA VAL A 4 -2.56 -13.48 17.59
C VAL A 4 -2.35 -14.01 16.17
N GLU A 5 -3.43 -14.31 15.45
CA GLU A 5 -3.33 -14.75 14.05
C GLU A 5 -2.92 -13.57 13.17
N ILE A 6 -1.67 -13.56 12.74
CA ILE A 6 -1.13 -12.63 11.74
C ILE A 6 -1.34 -13.28 10.37
N GLU A 7 -2.05 -12.59 9.48
CA GLU A 7 -2.29 -13.02 8.10
C GLU A 7 -1.47 -12.17 7.13
N ILE A 8 -0.53 -12.78 6.39
CA ILE A 8 0.27 -12.10 5.37
C ILE A 8 -0.20 -12.54 3.97
N GLN A 9 -0.57 -11.58 3.14
CA GLN A 9 -0.99 -11.79 1.76
C GLN A 9 -0.02 -11.12 0.79
N ASN A 10 0.46 -11.88 -0.20
CA ASN A 10 1.16 -11.31 -1.34
C ASN A 10 0.14 -10.78 -2.37
N LEU A 11 0.20 -9.47 -2.61
CA LEU A 11 -0.69 -8.73 -3.47
C LEU A 11 -0.15 -8.52 -4.89
N ARG A 12 1.10 -8.88 -5.16
CA ARG A 12 1.75 -8.66 -6.47
C ARG A 12 0.88 -9.17 -7.63
N ASN A 13 0.49 -10.44 -7.61
CA ASN A 13 -0.29 -11.05 -8.69
C ASN A 13 -1.70 -10.44 -8.81
N LYS A 14 -2.29 -10.02 -7.68
CA LYS A 14 -3.60 -9.36 -7.65
C LYS A 14 -3.57 -8.01 -8.38
N TYR A 15 -2.47 -7.28 -8.28
CA TYR A 15 -2.32 -5.94 -8.85
C TYR A 15 -1.39 -5.89 -10.08
N GLN A 16 -1.04 -7.04 -10.66
CA GLN A 16 -0.13 -7.10 -11.82
C GLN A 16 -0.64 -6.33 -13.04
N GLU A 17 -1.97 -6.22 -13.20
CA GLU A 17 -2.61 -5.43 -14.27
C GLU A 17 -3.10 -4.05 -13.80
N HIS A 18 -2.85 -3.68 -12.55
CA HIS A 18 -3.36 -2.41 -12.02
C HIS A 18 -2.57 -1.24 -12.61
N ILE A 19 -3.25 -0.25 -13.19
CA ILE A 19 -2.67 0.87 -13.95
C ILE A 19 -1.59 1.67 -13.19
N VAL A 20 -1.61 1.62 -11.86
CA VAL A 20 -0.65 2.31 -10.97
C VAL A 20 0.44 1.37 -10.42
N ILE A 21 0.19 0.05 -10.35
CA ILE A 21 1.17 -0.89 -9.76
C ILE A 21 1.95 -1.61 -10.86
N LYS A 22 1.30 -1.90 -11.99
CA LYS A 22 1.91 -2.51 -13.17
C LYS A 22 3.20 -1.81 -13.61
N PRO A 23 3.28 -0.46 -13.68
CA PRO A 23 4.52 0.18 -14.08
C PRO A 23 5.67 -0.05 -13.09
N LEU A 24 5.39 -0.09 -11.78
CA LEU A 24 6.40 -0.43 -10.76
C LEU A 24 6.91 -1.87 -10.94
N ILE A 25 5.99 -2.82 -11.14
CA ILE A 25 6.33 -4.24 -11.36
C ILE A 25 7.19 -4.37 -12.61
N ASN A 26 6.76 -3.79 -13.74
CA ASN A 26 7.47 -3.87 -15.01
C ASN A 26 8.88 -3.28 -14.90
N TYR A 27 9.01 -2.08 -14.30
CA TYR A 27 10.31 -1.46 -14.10
C TYR A 27 11.24 -2.35 -13.27
N CYS A 28 10.73 -2.95 -12.19
CA CYS A 28 11.53 -3.86 -11.37
C CYS A 28 11.94 -5.11 -12.16
N GLU A 29 11.05 -5.69 -12.96
CA GLU A 29 11.37 -6.85 -13.81
C GLU A 29 12.42 -6.53 -14.87
N GLU A 30 12.26 -5.41 -15.59
CA GLU A 30 13.20 -4.93 -16.63
C GLU A 30 14.60 -4.69 -16.06
N ASN A 31 14.69 -4.16 -14.84
CA ASN A 31 15.94 -3.84 -14.17
C ASN A 31 16.46 -4.98 -13.26
N LYS A 32 15.80 -6.15 -13.25
CA LYS A 32 16.15 -7.32 -12.41
C LYS A 32 16.17 -7.00 -10.91
N ILE A 33 15.30 -6.10 -10.47
CA ILE A 33 15.08 -5.73 -9.07
C ILE A 33 13.97 -6.61 -8.51
N SER A 34 14.19 -7.23 -7.34
CA SER A 34 13.13 -8.00 -6.67
C SER A 34 11.99 -7.09 -6.21
N PHE A 35 10.74 -7.46 -6.48
CA PHE A 35 9.57 -6.70 -6.06
C PHE A 35 8.56 -7.59 -5.32
N GLU A 36 8.24 -7.22 -4.08
CA GLU A 36 7.15 -7.82 -3.29
C GLU A 36 6.17 -6.73 -2.85
N PHE A 37 4.88 -7.00 -2.98
CA PHE A 37 3.82 -6.14 -2.45
C PHE A 37 2.99 -6.95 -1.47
N LEU A 38 3.09 -6.63 -0.18
CA LEU A 38 2.53 -7.42 0.90
C LEU A 38 1.46 -6.65 1.66
N LYS A 39 0.49 -7.40 2.19
CA LYS A 39 -0.49 -6.92 3.16
C LYS A 39 -0.48 -7.83 4.36
N GLU A 40 -0.17 -7.27 5.51
CA GLU A 40 -0.30 -7.93 6.81
C GLU A 40 -1.63 -7.51 7.44
N THR A 41 -2.33 -8.46 8.05
CA THR A 41 -3.57 -8.21 8.78
C THR A 41 -3.45 -8.79 10.18
N VAL A 42 -3.70 -7.94 11.17
CA VAL A 42 -3.64 -8.29 12.59
C VAL A 42 -4.99 -8.01 13.26
N PRO A 43 -5.33 -8.70 14.35
CA PRO A 43 -6.46 -8.34 15.19
C PRO A 43 -6.35 -6.89 15.65
N ALA A 44 -7.46 -6.14 15.61
CA ALA A 44 -7.43 -4.76 16.06
C ALA A 44 -7.10 -4.70 17.57
N PRO A 45 -6.26 -3.75 18.02
CA PRO A 45 -5.97 -3.59 19.43
C PRO A 45 -7.25 -3.28 20.21
N ASN A 46 -7.37 -3.86 21.42
CA ASN A 46 -8.51 -3.67 22.30
C ASN A 46 -8.82 -2.17 22.48
N GLY A 47 -10.01 -1.73 22.05
CA GLY A 47 -10.46 -0.34 22.19
C GLY A 47 -11.02 0.31 20.91
N ILE A 48 -10.77 -0.25 19.73
CA ILE A 48 -11.33 0.26 18.46
C ILE A 48 -12.65 -0.44 18.16
N LYS A 49 -13.78 0.17 18.59
CA LYS A 49 -15.14 -0.40 18.53
C LYS A 49 -15.71 -0.66 17.12
N SER A 50 -14.98 -0.39 16.04
CA SER A 50 -15.54 -0.36 14.67
C SER A 50 -14.88 -1.29 13.66
N PHE A 51 -13.73 -1.91 13.98
CA PHE A 51 -13.05 -2.83 13.08
C PHE A 51 -12.42 -3.98 13.88
N ASN A 52 -12.74 -5.23 13.52
CA ASN A 52 -12.19 -6.41 14.19
C ASN A 52 -10.73 -6.71 13.79
N LYS A 53 -10.24 -6.10 12.71
CA LYS A 53 -8.89 -6.32 12.15
C LYS A 53 -8.32 -5.00 11.62
N THR A 54 -7.01 -4.84 11.73
CA THR A 54 -6.22 -3.77 11.11
C THR A 54 -5.32 -4.37 10.04
N SER A 55 -5.14 -3.69 8.91
CA SER A 55 -4.21 -4.12 7.86
C SER A 55 -3.10 -3.10 7.66
N THR A 56 -1.89 -3.59 7.38
CA THR A 56 -0.71 -2.80 7.03
C THR A 56 -0.19 -3.25 5.67
N TYR A 57 0.14 -2.30 4.78
CA TYR A 57 0.70 -2.58 3.46
C TYR A 57 2.21 -2.29 3.43
N TYR A 58 2.96 -3.13 2.72
CA TYR A 58 4.41 -2.99 2.55
C TYR A 58 4.82 -3.23 1.11
N MET A 59 5.82 -2.51 0.62
CA MET A 59 6.49 -2.82 -0.64
C MET A 59 7.96 -3.09 -0.36
N LYS A 60 8.47 -4.22 -0.84
CA LYS A 60 9.89 -4.55 -0.80
C LYS A 60 10.44 -4.44 -2.21
N ILE A 61 11.43 -3.57 -2.39
CA ILE A 61 12.05 -3.27 -3.68
C ILE A 61 13.56 -3.50 -3.51
N GLY A 62 14.10 -4.51 -4.18
CA GLY A 62 15.43 -5.03 -3.89
C GLY A 62 15.51 -5.51 -2.44
N GLU A 63 16.53 -5.04 -1.73
CA GLU A 63 16.71 -5.28 -0.29
C GLU A 63 15.97 -4.27 0.60
N ASN A 64 15.34 -3.24 0.01
CA ASN A 64 14.73 -2.15 0.74
C ASN A 64 13.26 -2.43 1.05
N LEU A 65 12.91 -2.36 2.34
CA LEU A 65 11.53 -2.45 2.82
C LEU A 65 10.93 -1.06 2.98
N LEU A 66 10.04 -0.69 2.05
CA LEU A 66 9.21 0.49 2.15
C LEU A 66 8.00 0.17 3.03
N LYS A 67 7.99 0.77 4.22
CA LYS A 67 6.89 0.68 5.18
C LYS A 67 6.40 2.07 5.55
N GLN A 68 5.10 2.15 5.87
CA GLN A 68 4.53 3.36 6.43
C GLN A 68 5.01 3.54 7.87
N LYS A 69 5.12 4.79 8.34
CA LYS A 69 5.50 5.12 9.72
C LYS A 69 4.36 4.94 10.74
N GLU A 70 3.12 4.82 10.27
CA GLU A 70 1.92 4.74 11.11
C GLU A 70 1.26 3.36 10.99
N ASP A 71 0.83 2.77 12.12
CA ASP A 71 0.30 1.40 12.24
C ASP A 71 -1.14 1.21 11.70
N GLN A 72 -1.77 2.25 11.15
CA GLN A 72 -3.17 2.18 10.69
C GLN A 72 -3.28 2.57 9.22
N CYS A 73 -3.48 1.59 8.32
CA CYS A 73 -3.72 1.92 6.92
C CYS A 73 -5.11 2.51 6.70
N ARG A 74 -5.12 3.82 6.45
CA ARG A 74 -6.19 4.44 5.68
C ARG A 74 -5.86 4.28 4.19
N TRP A 75 -6.87 4.39 3.34
CA TRP A 75 -6.68 4.40 1.88
C TRP A 75 -5.63 5.42 1.41
N ASN A 76 -5.50 6.55 2.13
CA ASN A 76 -4.50 7.58 1.88
C ASN A 76 -3.06 7.10 2.12
N ASP A 77 -2.86 6.10 2.99
CA ASP A 77 -1.51 5.62 3.29
C ASP A 77 -1.04 4.64 2.22
N LEU A 78 -1.95 3.81 1.67
CA LEU A 78 -1.65 3.01 0.49
C LEU A 78 -1.19 3.90 -0.68
N TYR A 79 -1.86 5.05 -0.90
CA TYR A 79 -1.43 6.05 -1.86
C TYR A 79 0.01 6.55 -1.57
N LYS A 80 0.31 6.96 -0.34
CA LYS A 80 1.67 7.39 0.04
C LYS A 80 2.73 6.31 -0.17
N LEU A 81 2.41 5.05 0.12
CA LEU A 81 3.33 3.91 -0.08
C LEU A 81 3.68 3.76 -1.56
N ILE A 82 2.66 3.82 -2.43
CA ILE A 82 2.84 3.74 -3.88
C ILE A 82 3.66 4.92 -4.37
N THR A 83 3.33 6.15 -3.99
CA THR A 83 4.10 7.35 -4.33
C THR A 83 5.57 7.22 -3.89
N CYS A 84 5.81 6.76 -2.67
CA CYS A 84 7.17 6.53 -2.16
C CYS A 84 7.92 5.48 -2.98
N ALA A 85 7.25 4.44 -3.50
CA ALA A 85 7.87 3.45 -4.37
C ALA A 85 8.30 4.05 -5.71
N TYR A 86 7.47 4.92 -6.31
CA TYR A 86 7.82 5.66 -7.52
C TYR A 86 9.02 6.58 -7.30
N ASP A 87 9.00 7.35 -6.22
CA ASP A 87 10.09 8.27 -5.87
C ASP A 87 11.39 7.50 -5.58
N TYR A 88 11.30 6.36 -4.89
CA TYR A 88 12.45 5.50 -4.60
C TYR A 88 13.10 4.91 -5.86
N LEU A 89 12.29 4.54 -6.86
CA LEU A 89 12.77 4.04 -8.15
C LEU A 89 13.21 5.15 -9.10
N GLU A 90 13.01 6.42 -8.74
CA GLU A 90 13.28 7.60 -9.57
C GLU A 90 12.60 7.53 -10.96
N ILE A 91 11.35 7.05 -11.00
CA ILE A 91 10.55 6.96 -12.24
C ILE A 91 9.28 7.81 -12.19
N ASP A 92 8.81 8.20 -13.38
CA ASP A 92 7.63 9.04 -13.51
C ASP A 92 6.35 8.38 -12.96
N GLN A 93 5.63 9.13 -12.14
CA GLN A 93 4.34 8.70 -11.59
C GLN A 93 3.26 8.73 -12.69
N PRO A 94 2.43 7.69 -12.83
CA PRO A 94 1.36 7.69 -13.81
C PRO A 94 0.34 8.77 -13.48
N LEU A 95 -0.23 9.41 -14.50
CA LEU A 95 -1.24 10.47 -14.35
C LEU A 95 -2.41 10.04 -13.46
N ASN A 96 -2.80 8.76 -13.50
CA ASN A 96 -3.85 8.21 -12.65
C ASN A 96 -3.48 8.28 -11.15
N LEU A 97 -2.22 8.09 -10.78
CA LEU A 97 -1.75 8.25 -9.40
C LEU A 97 -1.73 9.72 -9.01
N LEU A 98 -1.20 10.60 -9.87
CA LEU A 98 -1.19 12.06 -9.62
C LEU A 98 -2.60 12.61 -9.41
N ASN A 99 -3.55 12.17 -10.23
CA ASN A 99 -4.96 12.54 -10.13
C ASN A 99 -5.69 11.86 -8.96
N ALA A 100 -5.20 10.70 -8.49
CA ALA A 100 -5.77 10.02 -7.35
C ALA A 100 -5.63 10.85 -6.06
N SER A 101 -4.59 11.70 -5.94
CA SER A 101 -4.46 12.65 -4.82
C SER A 101 -5.73 13.48 -4.60
N ARG A 102 -6.42 13.90 -5.68
CA ARG A 102 -7.68 14.66 -5.62
C ARG A 102 -8.86 13.80 -5.19
N SER A 103 -8.86 12.52 -5.56
CA SER A 103 -9.86 11.53 -5.10
C SER A 103 -9.66 11.14 -3.64
N PHE A 104 -8.41 11.15 -3.15
CA PHE A 104 -8.03 10.86 -1.76
C PHE A 104 -8.14 12.07 -0.83
N ASN A 105 -8.04 13.29 -1.37
CA ASN A 105 -8.21 14.56 -0.67
C ASN A 105 -9.62 15.15 -0.78
N LYS A 106 -10.63 14.42 -1.30
CA LYS A 106 -12.01 14.90 -1.17
C LYS A 106 -12.27 15.12 0.33
N PRO A 107 -12.53 16.35 0.79
CA PRO A 107 -13.19 16.53 2.07
C PRO A 107 -14.43 15.65 1.99
N ARG A 108 -14.73 14.88 3.04
CA ARG A 108 -16.09 14.39 3.22
C ARG A 108 -16.94 15.65 3.31
N PHE A 109 -17.46 16.13 2.19
CA PHE A 109 -18.44 17.19 2.21
C PHE A 109 -19.61 16.64 3.02
N ASN A 110 -19.88 17.34 4.11
CA ASN A 110 -21.03 17.18 4.97
C ASN A 110 -22.26 16.82 4.13
N THR A 111 -22.91 15.74 4.53
CA THR A 111 -24.35 15.60 4.36
C THR A 111 -25.01 16.84 4.99
N ASN A 112 -25.48 17.75 4.16
CA ASN A 112 -26.62 18.61 4.49
C ASN A 112 -27.88 17.93 3.96
#